data_AF-A0A2E9RSL1-F1
#
_entry.id   AF-A0A2E9RSL1-F1
#
_cell.length_a   1.000
_cell.length_b   1.000
_cell.length_c   1.000
_cell.angle_alpha   90.00
_cell.angle_beta   90.00
_cell.angle_gamma   90.00
#
_symmetry.space_group_name_H-M   'P 1'
#
loop_
_entity.id
_entity.type
_entity.pdbx_description
1 polymer ?
#
loop_
_entity_poly.entity_id
_entity_poly.type
_entity_poly.pdbx_seq_one_letter_code
_entity_poly.pdbx_strand_id
1 'polypeptide(L)'
;MAKSKDRRFTRFGAAVILLSLAVFGFCSLGIVWFRMEISENASTCGSLEDEREKVNRRLRALRGQRSAYMRPTRLAALVKDRLSMPPASKQFYISKDDMERLLYSDDSRIGIKRSGILARNSIQ
;
A
#
# COMPACT_ATOMS: atom_id res chain seq x y z
N MET A 1 34.65 66.64 27.26
CA MET A 1 33.57 65.67 26.95
C MET A 1 34.04 64.36 26.27
N ALA A 2 35.34 64.08 26.12
CA ALA A 2 35.83 62.87 25.41
C ALA A 2 35.65 61.55 26.20
N LYS A 3 35.72 61.57 27.53
CA LYS A 3 35.75 60.39 28.42
C LYS A 3 34.47 59.52 28.46
N SER A 4 33.38 59.99 27.85
CA SER A 4 32.09 59.27 27.78
C SER A 4 31.96 58.43 26.51
N LYS A 5 32.66 58.81 25.42
CA LYS A 5 32.56 58.14 24.11
C LYS A 5 33.32 56.82 24.09
N ASP A 6 34.52 56.78 24.68
CA ASP A 6 35.36 55.57 24.78
C ASP A 6 34.76 54.47 25.66
N ARG A 7 34.04 54.87 26.73
CA ARG A 7 33.33 53.94 27.62
C ARG A 7 32.14 53.27 26.95
N ARG A 8 31.53 53.88 25.93
CA ARG A 8 30.44 53.24 25.17
C ARG A 8 31.02 52.21 24.21
N PHE A 9 32.09 52.55 23.49
CA PHE A 9 32.75 51.62 22.55
C PHE A 9 33.29 50.35 23.22
N THR A 10 33.88 50.48 24.41
CA THR A 10 34.33 49.31 25.21
C THR A 10 33.16 48.46 25.71
N ARG A 11 32.03 49.07 26.10
CA ARG A 11 30.81 48.33 26.48
C ARG A 11 30.17 47.61 25.30
N PHE A 12 30.15 48.22 24.12
CA PHE A 12 29.68 47.56 22.89
C PHE A 12 30.59 46.37 22.53
N GLY A 13 31.91 46.54 22.60
CA GLY A 13 32.85 45.43 22.36
C GLY A 13 32.65 44.27 23.34
N ALA A 14 32.52 44.57 24.64
CA ALA A 14 32.25 43.56 25.66
C ALA A 14 30.91 42.83 25.42
N ALA A 15 29.86 43.56 25.00
CA ALA A 15 28.57 42.97 24.68
C ALA A 15 28.64 42.04 23.46
N VAL A 16 29.37 42.42 22.41
CA VAL A 16 29.57 41.58 21.21
C VAL A 16 30.35 40.31 21.55
N ILE A 17 31.39 40.41 22.38
CA ILE A 17 32.17 39.25 22.83
C ILE A 17 31.29 38.31 23.66
N LEU A 18 30.52 38.83 24.61
CA LEU A 18 29.59 38.03 25.41
C LEU A 18 28.53 37.33 24.55
N LEU A 19 27.95 38.04 23.57
CA LEU A 19 26.98 37.46 22.64
C LEU A 19 27.62 36.34 21.81
N SER A 20 28.84 36.55 21.29
CA SER A 20 29.53 35.55 20.50
C SER A 20 29.86 34.29 21.30
N LEU A 21 30.29 34.44 22.56
CA LEU A 21 30.53 33.33 23.49
C LEU A 21 29.24 32.60 23.83
N ALA A 22 28.14 33.32 24.04
CA ALA A 22 26.84 32.71 24.28
C ALA A 22 26.38 31.90 23.07
N VAL A 23 26.44 32.47 21.85
CA VAL A 23 26.06 31.77 20.62
C VAL A 23 26.92 30.53 20.41
N PHE A 24 28.24 30.62 20.56
CA PHE A 24 29.12 29.46 20.45
C PHE A 24 28.83 28.40 21.52
N GLY A 25 28.59 28.82 22.77
CA GLY A 25 28.23 27.92 23.86
C GLY A 25 26.93 27.17 23.57
N PHE A 26 25.85 27.89 23.26
CA PHE A 26 24.55 27.29 22.93
C PHE A 26 24.61 26.42 21.68
N CYS A 27 25.35 26.85 20.65
CA CYS A 27 25.51 26.06 19.43
C CYS A 27 26.24 24.74 19.70
N SER A 28 27.27 24.75 20.55
CA SER A 28 27.98 23.52 20.94
C SER A 28 27.09 22.52 21.70
N LEU A 29 26.25 23.02 22.62
CA LEU A 29 25.27 22.19 23.34
C LEU A 29 24.20 21.64 22.39
N GLY A 30 23.73 22.45 21.44
CA GLY A 30 22.77 22.04 20.42
C GLY A 30 23.30 20.89 19.55
N ILE A 31 24.56 20.93 19.13
CA ILE A 31 25.18 19.87 18.32
C ILE A 31 25.26 18.55 19.11
N VAL A 32 25.64 18.60 20.39
CA VAL A 32 25.70 17.39 21.24
C VAL A 32 24.32 16.80 21.46
N TRP A 33 23.31 17.65 21.72
CA TRP A 33 21.92 17.23 21.83
C TRP A 33 21.43 16.56 20.55
N PHE A 34 21.66 17.19 19.40
CA PHE A 34 21.25 16.65 18.10
C PHE A 34 21.89 15.29 17.81
N ARG A 35 23.15 15.09 18.23
CA ARG A 35 23.82 13.79 18.11
C ARG A 35 23.17 12.72 18.98
N MET A 36 22.78 13.07 20.21
CA MET A 36 22.07 12.16 21.12
C MET A 36 20.72 11.76 20.52
N GLU A 37 19.97 12.74 20.03
CA GLU A 37 18.63 12.54 19.45
C GLU A 37 18.66 11.76 18.13
N ILE A 38 19.67 11.99 17.27
CA ILE A 38 19.90 11.15 16.08
C ILE A 38 20.18 9.70 16.50
N SER A 39 20.99 9.47 17.54
CA SER A 39 21.30 8.11 18.00
C SER A 39 20.07 7.38 18.51
N GLU A 40 19.21 8.07 19.27
CA GLU A 40 17.95 7.50 19.77
C GLU A 40 16.98 7.18 18.62
N ASN A 41 16.83 8.11 17.68
CA ASN A 41 16.01 7.91 16.50
C ASN A 41 16.56 6.79 15.59
N ALA A 42 17.88 6.66 15.47
CA ALA A 42 18.51 5.56 14.72
C ALA A 42 18.23 4.20 15.37
N SER A 43 18.29 4.11 16.70
CA SER A 43 17.96 2.88 17.42
C SER A 43 16.49 2.48 17.23
N THR A 44 15.59 3.45 17.24
CA THR A 44 14.16 3.25 17.01
C THR A 44 13.88 2.84 15.57
N CYS A 45 14.55 3.48 14.60
CA CYS A 45 14.46 3.12 13.19
C CYS A 45 14.97 1.69 12.94
N GLY A 46 16.07 1.28 13.60
CA GLY A 46 16.56 -0.09 13.55
C GLY A 46 15.56 -1.12 14.06
N SER A 47 14.93 -0.84 15.21
CA SER A 47 13.88 -1.70 15.77
C SER A 47 12.68 -1.83 14.81
N LEU A 48 12.24 -0.72 14.22
CA LEU A 48 11.14 -0.71 13.27
C LEU A 48 11.48 -1.47 11.98
N GLU A 49 12.71 -1.32 11.46
CA GLU A 49 13.19 -2.07 10.29
C GLU A 49 13.18 -3.58 10.55
N ASP A 50 13.64 -4.02 11.74
CA ASP A 50 13.62 -5.42 12.16
C ASP A 50 12.20 -5.99 12.22
N GLU A 51 11.24 -5.24 12.77
CA GLU A 51 9.83 -5.63 12.76
C GLU A 51 9.28 -5.73 11.34
N ARG A 52 9.61 -4.75 10.50
CA ARG A 52 9.25 -4.72 9.08
C ARG A 52 9.80 -5.94 8.35
N GLU A 53 11.03 -6.34 8.64
CA GLU A 53 11.64 -7.54 8.06
C GLU A 53 10.97 -8.82 8.55
N LYS A 54 10.69 -8.95 9.86
CA LYS A 54 9.97 -10.11 10.42
C LYS A 54 8.61 -10.29 9.75
N VAL A 55 7.85 -9.20 9.57
CA VAL A 55 6.55 -9.24 8.89
C VAL A 55 6.71 -9.63 7.43
N ASN A 56 7.69 -9.07 6.72
CA ASN A 56 7.92 -9.39 5.31
C ASN A 56 8.32 -10.86 5.08
N ARG A 57 9.16 -11.42 5.97
CA ARG A 57 9.52 -12.85 5.95
C ARG A 57 8.27 -13.73 6.13
N ARG A 58 7.41 -13.40 7.10
CA ARG A 58 6.13 -14.11 7.32
C ARG A 58 5.20 -14.01 6.10
N LEU A 59 5.06 -12.81 5.54
CA LEU A 59 4.23 -12.56 4.36
C LEU A 59 4.70 -13.38 3.15
N ARG A 60 6.01 -13.46 2.90
CA ARG A 60 6.60 -14.31 1.84
C ARG A 60 6.29 -15.78 2.08
N ALA A 61 6.43 -16.27 3.31
CA ALA A 61 6.09 -17.65 3.66
C ALA A 61 4.60 -17.96 3.42
N LEU A 62 3.69 -17.07 3.85
CA LEU A 62 2.25 -17.22 3.58
C LEU A 62 1.93 -17.21 2.08
N ARG A 63 2.56 -16.32 1.30
CA ARG A 63 2.39 -16.29 -0.15
C ARG A 63 2.90 -17.58 -0.81
N GLY A 64 4.02 -18.13 -0.33
CA GLY A 64 4.54 -19.43 -0.78
C GLY A 64 3.60 -20.60 -0.45
N GLN A 65 3.00 -20.60 0.74
CA GLN A 65 1.98 -21.59 1.09
C GLN A 65 0.75 -21.45 0.20
N ARG A 66 0.21 -20.23 0.04
CA ARG A 66 -0.94 -19.97 -0.83
C ARG A 66 -0.70 -20.41 -2.26
N SER A 67 0.47 -20.13 -2.84
CA SER A 67 0.80 -20.59 -4.20
C SER A 67 0.89 -22.12 -4.28
N ALA A 68 1.42 -22.78 -3.26
CA ALA A 68 1.46 -24.23 -3.17
C ALA A 68 0.05 -24.86 -3.08
N TYR A 69 -0.88 -24.23 -2.35
CA TYR A 69 -2.27 -24.67 -2.28
C TYR A 69 -3.05 -24.45 -3.58
N MET A 70 -2.76 -23.35 -4.30
CA MET A 70 -3.40 -23.02 -5.58
C MET A 70 -2.85 -23.84 -6.76
N ARG A 71 -1.93 -24.79 -6.54
CA ARG A 71 -1.44 -25.66 -7.61
C ARG A 71 -2.60 -26.47 -8.21
N PRO A 72 -2.70 -26.58 -9.55
CA PRO A 72 -3.81 -27.27 -10.23
C PRO A 72 -4.03 -28.71 -9.74
N THR A 73 -2.95 -29.41 -9.39
CA THR A 73 -3.00 -30.77 -8.83
C THR A 73 -3.67 -30.83 -7.47
N ARG A 74 -3.39 -29.88 -6.58
CA ARG A 74 -4.06 -29.77 -5.27
C ARG A 74 -5.49 -29.27 -5.40
N LEU A 75 -5.75 -28.33 -6.30
CA LEU A 75 -7.10 -27.87 -6.59
C LEU A 75 -7.96 -29.02 -7.15
N ALA A 76 -7.46 -29.80 -8.10
CA ALA A 76 -8.17 -30.96 -8.63
C ALA A 76 -8.48 -32.01 -7.53
N ALA A 77 -7.57 -32.19 -6.57
CA ALA A 77 -7.82 -33.07 -5.42
C ALA A 77 -8.88 -32.52 -4.45
N LEU A 78 -8.92 -31.20 -4.21
CA LEU A 78 -9.91 -30.55 -3.33
C LEU A 78 -11.31 -30.49 -3.96
N VAL A 79 -11.39 -30.45 -5.29
CA VAL A 79 -12.65 -30.29 -6.03
C VAL A 79 -13.05 -31.57 -6.79
N LYS A 80 -12.39 -32.71 -6.50
CA LYS A 80 -12.51 -34.00 -7.22
C LYS A 80 -13.96 -34.49 -7.37
N ASP A 81 -14.85 -34.14 -6.44
CA ASP A 81 -16.27 -34.53 -6.47
C ASP A 81 -17.24 -33.34 -6.57
N ARG A 82 -16.71 -32.11 -6.67
CA ARG A 82 -17.51 -30.86 -6.74
C ARG A 82 -17.50 -30.24 -8.15
N LEU A 83 -16.52 -30.59 -8.99
CA LEU A 83 -16.38 -30.10 -10.37
C LEU A 83 -16.64 -31.24 -11.37
N SER A 84 -17.87 -31.76 -11.44
CA SER A 84 -18.24 -32.62 -12.56
C SER A 84 -18.57 -31.74 -13.76
N MET A 85 -17.99 -32.00 -14.92
CA MET A 85 -18.37 -31.35 -16.17
C MET A 85 -19.87 -31.57 -16.40
N PRO A 86 -20.68 -30.50 -16.60
CA PRO A 86 -22.11 -30.66 -16.78
C PRO A 86 -22.37 -31.54 -18.01
N PRO A 87 -23.42 -32.37 -18.01
CA PRO A 87 -23.74 -33.23 -19.15
C PRO A 87 -23.89 -32.39 -20.42
N ALA A 88 -23.52 -32.95 -21.58
CA ALA A 88 -23.53 -32.26 -22.87
C ALA A 88 -24.89 -31.61 -23.21
N SER A 89 -25.99 -32.11 -22.64
CA SER A 89 -27.34 -31.53 -22.75
C SER A 89 -27.49 -30.14 -22.13
N LYS A 90 -26.59 -29.73 -21.23
CA LYS A 90 -26.55 -28.40 -20.60
C LYS A 90 -25.39 -27.54 -21.10
N GLN A 91 -24.64 -28.02 -22.10
CA GLN A 91 -23.56 -27.27 -22.74
C GLN A 91 -24.10 -26.63 -24.01
N PHE A 92 -24.12 -25.30 -24.05
CA PHE A 92 -24.50 -24.55 -25.25
C PHE A 92 -23.24 -24.17 -26.00
N TYR A 93 -23.13 -24.59 -27.26
CA TYR A 93 -22.05 -24.16 -28.14
C TYR A 93 -22.52 -22.91 -28.87
N ILE A 94 -21.97 -21.76 -28.50
CA ILE A 94 -22.30 -20.49 -29.15
C ILE A 94 -21.28 -20.28 -30.27
N SER A 95 -21.76 -20.15 -31.50
CA SER A 95 -20.94 -19.77 -32.65
C SER A 95 -20.47 -18.32 -32.53
N LYS A 96 -19.35 -17.97 -33.16
CA LYS A 96 -18.86 -16.57 -33.19
C LYS A 96 -19.93 -15.61 -33.69
N ASP A 97 -20.68 -16.02 -34.72
CA ASP A 97 -21.77 -15.22 -35.30
C ASP A 97 -22.95 -15.00 -34.33
N ASP A 98 -23.24 -15.98 -33.46
CA ASP A 98 -24.28 -15.86 -32.44
C ASP A 98 -23.84 -14.97 -31.27
N MET A 99 -22.55 -15.00 -30.93
CA MET A 99 -21.97 -14.16 -29.89
C MET A 99 -21.99 -12.68 -30.29
N GLU A 100 -21.63 -12.38 -31.54
CA GLU A 100 -21.70 -11.01 -32.08
C GLU A 100 -23.15 -10.51 -32.14
N ARG A 101 -24.10 -11.34 -32.56
CA ARG A 101 -25.52 -10.97 -32.54
C ARG A 101 -26.03 -10.62 -31.15
N LEU A 102 -25.64 -11.36 -30.11
CA LEU A 102 -26.05 -11.09 -28.73
C LEU A 102 -25.41 -9.81 -28.17
N LEU A 103 -24.13 -9.55 -28.47
CA LEU A 103 -23.43 -8.34 -28.03
C LEU A 103 -23.98 -7.07 -28.70
N TYR A 104 -24.28 -7.11 -30.01
CA TYR A 104 -24.89 -5.98 -30.73
C TYR A 104 -26.36 -5.72 -30.36
N SER A 105 -27.08 -6.76 -29.90
CA SER A 105 -28.47 -6.62 -29.47
C SER A 105 -28.65 -6.20 -28.01
N ASP A 106 -27.59 -6.23 -27.20
CA ASP A 106 -27.62 -5.78 -25.79
C ASP A 106 -27.41 -4.26 -25.66
N ASP A 107 -26.61 -3.65 -26.54
CA ASP A 107 -26.41 -2.18 -26.58
C ASP A 107 -27.69 -1.41 -26.98
N SER A 108 -28.65 -2.09 -27.62
CA SER A 108 -29.94 -1.52 -28.01
C SER A 108 -31.08 -1.84 -27.00
N ARG A 109 -30.78 -2.52 -25.88
CA ARG A 109 -31.78 -2.99 -24.89
C ARG A 109 -31.49 -2.63 -23.43
N ILE A 110 -30.70 -1.58 -23.17
CA ILE A 110 -30.66 -0.97 -21.81
C ILE A 110 -32.04 -0.41 -21.38
N GLY A 111 -33.02 -0.34 -22.29
CA GLY A 111 -34.43 -0.28 -21.95
C GLY A 111 -35.19 -1.51 -22.41
N ILE A 112 -35.91 -2.14 -21.46
CA ILE A 112 -37.19 -2.88 -21.64
C ILE A 112 -37.15 -4.42 -21.42
N LYS A 113 -37.79 -4.78 -20.30
CA LYS A 113 -38.56 -6.00 -19.95
C LYS A 113 -37.82 -7.34 -19.84
N ARG A 114 -37.62 -7.72 -18.56
CA ARG A 114 -37.98 -9.05 -18.06
C ARG A 114 -39.44 -9.34 -18.44
N SER A 115 -39.68 -10.13 -19.48
CA SER A 115 -41.00 -10.73 -19.73
C SER A 115 -40.83 -12.10 -20.36
N GLY A 116 -41.66 -13.03 -19.88
CA GLY A 116 -41.44 -14.46 -19.93
C GLY A 116 -41.41 -15.06 -21.33
N ILE A 117 -40.56 -16.08 -21.46
CA ILE A 117 -40.77 -17.19 -22.40
C ILE A 117 -40.48 -18.48 -21.62
N LEU A 118 -41.38 -18.79 -20.68
CA LEU A 118 -41.57 -20.13 -20.12
C LEU A 118 -43.05 -20.48 -20.31
N ALA A 119 -43.50 -20.59 -21.56
CA ALA A 119 -44.82 -21.10 -21.90
C ALA A 119 -44.91 -21.47 -23.39
N ARG A 120 -44.20 -22.52 -23.83
CA ARG A 120 -44.66 -23.33 -24.98
C ARG A 120 -43.85 -24.62 -25.14
N ASN A 121 -44.34 -25.72 -24.57
CA ASN A 121 -44.68 -26.94 -25.32
C ASN A 121 -44.95 -28.09 -24.36
N SER A 122 -46.23 -28.32 -24.08
CA SER A 122 -46.78 -29.58 -23.62
C SER A 122 -47.76 -30.07 -24.69
N ILE A 123 -47.27 -30.82 -25.68
CA ILE A 123 -48.04 -31.82 -26.44
C ILE A 123 -47.03 -32.90 -26.84
N GLN A 124 -47.00 -34.00 -26.10
CA GLN A 124 -47.48 -35.31 -26.56
C GLN A 124 -47.58 -36.26 -25.36
#